data_AF-A0A7W8J8J5-F1
#
_entry.id   AF-A0A7W8J8J5-F1
#
_cell.length_a   1.000
_cell.length_b   1.000
_cell.length_c   1.000
_cell.angle_alpha   90.00
_cell.angle_beta   90.00
_cell.angle_gamma   90.00
#
_symmetry.space_group_name_H-M   'P 1'
#
loop_
_entity.id
_entity.type
_entity.pdbx_description
1 polymer ?
#
loop_
_entity_poly.entity_id
_entity_poly.type
_entity_poly.pdbx_seq_one_letter_code
_entity_poly.pdbx_strand_id
1 'polypeptide(L)'
;MVSRFPALLPWRAPTERHGEPQQHDSANRSISTWLNRAAFAIPAAGTWGDAGRNIAAGPNFWQDDAALEKQFPISERYKMIFRAEAFNLFNRAQYGQPSGSFNTASFGAITSVINTTGLVGTGTPRQMEFALRLNF
;
A
#
# COMPACT_ATOMS: atom_id res chain seq x y z
N MET A 1 -54.94 43.94 -4.04
CA MET A 1 -53.55 43.80 -4.55
C MET A 1 -52.87 42.76 -3.67
N VAL A 2 -52.56 41.59 -4.23
CA VAL A 2 -52.11 40.40 -3.48
C VAL A 2 -50.59 40.39 -3.42
N SER A 3 -50.00 40.58 -2.25
CA SER A 3 -48.55 40.37 -2.03
C SER A 3 -48.35 39.04 -1.29
N ARG A 4 -47.88 38.04 -2.04
CA ARG A 4 -47.52 36.70 -1.56
C ARG A 4 -46.21 36.72 -0.75
N PHE A 5 -46.16 35.90 0.30
CA PHE A 5 -44.94 35.53 1.03
C PHE A 5 -43.88 34.91 0.10
N PRO A 6 -42.58 35.16 0.30
CA PRO A 6 -41.54 34.44 -0.42
C PRO A 6 -41.49 32.98 0.07
N ALA A 7 -41.49 32.07 -0.90
CA ALA A 7 -41.45 30.62 -0.70
C ALA A 7 -40.16 30.19 0.02
N LEU A 8 -40.32 29.28 0.98
CA LEU A 8 -39.22 28.53 1.59
C LEU A 8 -38.47 27.79 0.47
N LEU A 9 -37.18 28.11 0.31
CA LEU A 9 -36.28 27.36 -0.56
C LEU A 9 -36.23 25.89 -0.08
N PRO A 10 -36.32 24.89 -0.97
CA PRO A 10 -36.14 23.51 -0.58
C PRO A 10 -34.72 23.29 -0.05
N TRP A 11 -34.59 22.48 1.00
CA TRP A 11 -33.32 22.02 1.55
C TRP A 11 -32.42 21.47 0.44
N ARG A 12 -31.39 22.23 0.06
CA ARG A 12 -30.31 21.74 -0.79
C ARG A 12 -29.39 20.91 0.10
N ALA A 13 -29.18 19.65 -0.26
CA ALA A 13 -28.14 18.83 0.34
C ALA A 13 -26.82 19.64 0.35
N PRO A 14 -26.07 19.67 1.46
CA PRO A 14 -24.80 20.36 1.50
C PRO A 14 -23.87 19.72 0.47
N THR A 15 -23.70 20.38 -0.67
CA THR A 15 -22.61 20.09 -1.60
C THR A 15 -21.31 20.37 -0.86
N GLU A 16 -20.50 19.31 -0.76
CA GLU A 16 -19.04 19.31 -0.65
C GLU A 16 -18.48 19.93 0.63
N ARG A 17 -18.14 19.05 1.59
CA ARG A 17 -17.22 19.41 2.66
C ARG A 17 -15.87 19.75 2.04
N HIS A 18 -15.43 21.00 2.23
CA HIS A 18 -14.04 21.40 2.07
C HIS A 18 -13.14 20.41 2.83
N GLY A 19 -12.36 19.61 2.10
CA GLY A 19 -11.37 18.71 2.69
C GLY A 19 -11.44 17.24 2.29
N GLU A 20 -12.34 16.80 1.41
CA GLU A 20 -12.17 15.48 0.80
C GLU A 20 -10.95 15.52 -0.14
N PRO A 21 -9.91 14.71 0.11
CA PRO A 21 -8.88 14.53 -0.91
C PRO A 21 -9.60 13.99 -2.12
N GLN A 22 -9.64 14.77 -3.20
CA GLN A 22 -10.13 14.35 -4.50
C GLN A 22 -9.47 13.00 -4.79
N GLN A 23 -10.23 11.92 -4.60
CA GLN A 23 -9.83 10.59 -5.00
C GLN A 23 -9.72 10.71 -6.52
N HIS A 24 -8.49 10.85 -7.01
CA HIS A 24 -8.21 10.66 -8.41
C HIS A 24 -8.89 9.36 -8.82
N ASP A 25 -9.71 9.40 -9.87
CA ASP A 25 -10.25 8.20 -10.49
C ASP A 25 -9.15 7.15 -10.51
N SER A 26 -9.43 6.00 -9.88
CA SER A 26 -8.49 4.89 -9.72
C SER A 26 -7.85 4.43 -11.03
N ALA A 27 -8.38 4.89 -12.16
CA ALA A 27 -7.88 4.71 -13.52
C ALA A 27 -6.50 5.34 -13.82
N ASN A 28 -6.00 6.31 -13.04
CA ASN A 28 -4.71 6.98 -13.35
C ASN A 28 -3.68 6.97 -12.19
N ARG A 29 -3.91 6.13 -11.17
CA ARG A 29 -2.98 5.97 -10.05
C ARG A 29 -1.89 4.97 -10.44
N SER A 30 -0.64 5.42 -10.43
CA SER A 30 0.53 4.59 -10.71
C SER A 30 1.61 4.80 -9.64
N ILE A 31 2.65 3.98 -9.67
CA ILE A 31 3.80 4.10 -8.75
C ILE A 31 4.47 5.48 -8.90
N SER A 32 4.50 6.07 -10.11
CA SER A 32 5.08 7.41 -10.35
C SER A 32 4.10 8.56 -10.08
N THR A 33 2.80 8.29 -10.04
CA THR A 33 1.72 9.29 -9.87
C THR A 33 0.71 8.83 -8.83
N TRP A 34 1.19 8.56 -7.62
CA TRP A 34 0.36 8.04 -6.52
C TRP A 34 -0.46 9.13 -5.84
N LEU A 35 0.14 10.32 -5.65
CA LEU A 35 -0.54 11.54 -5.20
C LEU A 35 -0.55 12.60 -6.30
N ASN A 36 -1.67 13.29 -6.44
CA ASN A 36 -1.78 14.42 -7.34
C ASN A 36 -1.10 15.66 -6.73
N ARG A 37 0.03 16.10 -7.29
CA ARG A 37 0.70 17.34 -6.84
C ARG A 37 -0.22 18.56 -6.92
N ALA A 38 -1.10 18.66 -7.92
CA ALA A 38 -1.99 19.80 -8.10
C ALA A 38 -3.06 19.93 -6.99
N ALA A 39 -3.26 18.87 -6.19
CA ALA A 39 -4.16 18.91 -5.03
C ALA A 39 -3.50 19.52 -3.77
N PHE A 40 -2.22 19.88 -3.84
CA PHE A 40 -1.46 20.43 -2.72
C PHE A 40 -0.77 21.74 -3.13
N ALA A 41 -0.67 22.66 -2.19
CA ALA A 41 0.06 23.90 -2.35
C ALA A 41 0.74 24.26 -1.03
N ILE A 42 1.83 25.04 -1.13
CA ILE A 42 2.46 25.62 0.06
C ILE A 42 1.54 26.76 0.54
N PRO A 43 1.12 26.77 1.81
CA PRO A 43 0.29 27.85 2.35
C PRO A 43 1.06 29.18 2.30
N ALA A 44 0.34 30.30 2.30
CA ALA A 44 0.94 31.62 2.30
C ALA A 44 1.85 31.81 3.53
N ALA A 45 2.93 32.60 3.39
CA ALA A 45 3.87 32.84 4.47
C ALA A 45 3.15 33.39 5.72
N GLY A 46 3.38 32.76 6.88
CA GLY A 46 2.69 33.11 8.13
C GLY A 46 1.29 32.52 8.30
N THR A 47 0.84 31.66 7.37
CA THR A 47 -0.45 30.95 7.48
C THR A 47 -0.25 29.44 7.65
N TRP A 48 -1.25 28.79 8.25
CA TRP A 48 -1.31 27.34 8.35
C TRP A 48 -2.00 26.74 7.12
N GLY A 49 -1.56 25.56 6.71
CA GLY A 49 -2.28 24.76 5.71
C GLY A 49 -3.50 24.05 6.31
N ASP A 50 -4.36 23.55 5.43
CA ASP A 50 -5.57 22.78 5.77
C ASP A 50 -5.39 21.26 5.58
N ALA A 51 -4.26 20.83 5.03
CA ALA A 51 -3.95 19.43 4.86
C ALA A 51 -3.86 18.69 6.21
N GLY A 52 -4.69 17.66 6.37
CA GLY A 52 -4.68 16.81 7.55
C GLY A 52 -3.39 16.00 7.70
N ARG A 53 -3.14 15.50 8.92
CA ARG A 53 -2.06 14.56 9.18
C ARG A 53 -2.40 13.18 8.61
N ASN A 54 -1.46 12.52 7.94
CA ASN A 54 -1.60 11.16 7.38
C ASN A 54 -2.76 10.99 6.38
N ILE A 55 -3.07 12.02 5.59
CA ILE A 55 -4.14 11.99 4.57
C ILE A 55 -3.83 11.14 3.33
N ALA A 56 -2.60 10.63 3.22
CA ALA A 56 -2.15 9.78 2.14
C ALA A 56 -1.72 8.41 2.67
N ALA A 57 -2.16 7.35 2.01
CA ALA A 57 -1.74 5.98 2.26
C ALA A 57 -1.13 5.37 0.98
N GLY A 58 -0.08 4.60 1.15
CA GLY A 58 0.54 3.81 0.09
C GLY A 58 -0.32 2.62 -0.37
N PRO A 59 0.18 1.83 -1.32
CA PRO A 59 -0.52 0.66 -1.84
C PRO A 59 -0.71 -0.40 -0.75
N ASN A 60 -1.76 -1.21 -0.89
CA ASN A 60 -1.94 -2.36 -0.02
C ASN A 60 -0.78 -3.35 -0.19
N PHE A 61 -0.29 -3.85 0.94
CA PHE A 61 0.70 -4.91 0.99
C PHE A 61 0.02 -6.24 1.34
N TRP A 62 0.50 -7.31 0.73
CA TRP A 62 0.14 -8.69 1.08
C TRP A 62 1.20 -9.62 0.53
N GLN A 63 1.60 -10.59 1.34
CA GLN A 63 2.62 -11.58 1.03
C GLN A 63 2.14 -12.92 1.57
N ASP A 64 2.25 -13.95 0.73
CA ASP A 64 1.97 -15.32 1.12
C ASP A 64 3.27 -16.11 1.16
N ASP A 65 3.47 -16.81 2.27
CA ASP A 65 4.61 -17.69 2.50
C ASP A 65 4.09 -19.11 2.67
N ALA A 66 4.77 -20.08 2.05
CA ALA A 66 4.33 -21.48 2.05
C ALA A 66 5.50 -22.42 2.35
N ALA A 67 5.18 -23.50 3.07
CA ALA A 67 6.12 -24.58 3.35
C ALA A 67 5.48 -25.93 3.03
N LEU A 68 6.26 -26.81 2.40
CA LEU A 68 5.91 -28.20 2.14
C LEU A 68 6.93 -29.09 2.82
N GLU A 69 6.45 -30.04 3.62
CA GLU A 69 7.29 -31.07 4.22
C GLU A 69 6.75 -32.45 3.86
N LYS A 70 7.65 -33.33 3.42
CA LYS A 70 7.33 -34.71 3.10
C LYS A 70 8.37 -35.66 3.69
N GLN A 71 7.86 -36.65 4.41
CA GLN A 71 8.65 -37.79 4.85
C GLN A 71 8.58 -38.91 3.79
N PHE A 72 9.74 -39.39 3.38
CA PHE A 72 9.95 -40.55 2.52
C PHE A 72 10.53 -41.69 3.38
N PRO A 73 9.79 -42.79 3.59
CA PRO A 73 10.38 -43.99 4.16
C PRO A 73 11.39 -44.57 3.17
N ILE A 74 12.66 -44.72 3.58
CA ILE A 74 13.70 -45.38 2.77
C ILE A 74 13.74 -46.87 3.14
N SER A 75 13.72 -47.18 4.43
CA SER A 75 13.62 -48.54 4.98
C SER A 75 12.92 -48.54 6.33
N GLU A 76 12.82 -49.69 6.99
CA GLU A 76 12.25 -49.80 8.35
C GLU A 76 12.98 -48.93 9.37
N ARG A 77 14.30 -48.75 9.19
CA ARG A 77 15.17 -47.96 10.07
C ARG A 77 15.36 -46.53 9.58
N TYR A 78 15.38 -46.31 8.26
CA TYR A 78 15.73 -45.00 7.69
C TYR A 78 14.52 -44.25 7.12
N LYS A 79 14.37 -42.99 7.53
CA LYS A 79 13.38 -42.06 6.98
C LYS A 79 14.07 -40.78 6.54
N MET A 80 13.73 -40.27 5.36
CA MET A 80 14.20 -38.98 4.88
C MET A 80 13.06 -37.96 4.94
N ILE A 81 13.32 -36.79 5.50
CA ILE A 81 12.40 -35.66 5.49
C ILE A 81 12.96 -34.64 4.50
N PHE A 82 12.16 -34.31 3.49
CA PHE A 82 12.40 -33.19 2.60
C PHE A 82 11.49 -32.05 2.98
N ARG A 83 12.05 -30.85 3.07
CA ARG A 83 11.31 -29.62 3.33
C ARG A 83 11.67 -28.58 2.28
N ALA A 84 10.64 -27.93 1.74
CA ALA A 84 10.77 -26.81 0.84
C ALA A 84 9.97 -25.63 1.41
N GLU A 85 10.57 -24.46 1.46
CA GLU A 85 9.92 -23.22 1.87
C GLU A 85 10.01 -22.19 0.75
N ALA A 86 8.95 -21.40 0.57
CA ALA A 86 8.89 -20.31 -0.39
C ALA A 86 8.28 -19.08 0.30
N PHE A 87 9.10 -18.04 0.45
CA PHE A 87 8.68 -16.72 0.90
C PHE A 87 8.30 -15.86 -0.32
N ASN A 88 7.27 -15.03 -0.18
CA ASN A 88 6.68 -14.29 -1.29
C ASN A 88 6.36 -15.23 -2.48
N LEU A 89 5.51 -16.22 -2.19
CA LEU A 89 5.15 -17.32 -3.09
C LEU A 89 4.72 -16.81 -4.47
N PHE A 90 3.99 -15.70 -4.55
CA PHE A 90 3.53 -15.11 -5.80
C PHE A 90 4.50 -14.11 -6.44
N ASN A 91 5.68 -13.88 -5.84
CA ASN A 91 6.69 -12.91 -6.29
C ASN A 91 6.10 -11.50 -6.51
N ARG A 92 5.22 -11.07 -5.61
CA ARG A 92 4.59 -9.76 -5.67
C ARG A 92 5.52 -8.71 -5.08
N ALA A 93 5.77 -7.64 -5.84
CA ALA A 93 6.49 -6.47 -5.34
C ALA A 93 5.67 -5.76 -4.25
N GLN A 94 6.29 -5.55 -3.08
CA GLN A 94 5.68 -4.80 -1.98
C GLN A 94 6.23 -3.38 -1.99
N TYR A 95 5.42 -2.43 -2.47
CA TYR A 95 5.81 -1.03 -2.59
C TYR A 95 5.71 -0.28 -1.26
N GLY A 96 6.62 0.67 -1.07
CA GLY A 96 6.65 1.55 0.09
C GLY A 96 5.61 2.69 0.00
N GLN A 97 5.80 3.69 0.85
CA GLN A 97 4.94 4.87 0.88
C GLN A 97 5.33 5.88 -0.22
N PRO A 98 4.37 6.67 -0.74
CA PRO A 98 4.67 7.78 -1.64
C PRO A 98 5.47 8.86 -0.90
N SER A 99 6.31 9.61 -1.64
CA SER A 99 7.03 10.75 -1.06
C SER A 99 6.06 11.86 -0.66
N GLY A 100 6.07 12.23 0.62
CA GLY A 100 5.28 13.34 1.16
C GLY A 100 5.98 14.71 1.07
N SER A 101 7.21 14.78 0.59
CA SER A 101 7.99 16.01 0.52
C SER A 101 7.57 16.86 -0.68
N PHE A 102 6.71 17.86 -0.48
CA PHE A 102 6.15 18.66 -1.57
C PHE A 102 7.20 19.36 -2.46
N ASN A 103 8.32 19.78 -1.87
CA ASN A 103 9.39 20.51 -2.55
C ASN A 103 10.36 19.62 -3.36
N THR A 104 10.14 18.31 -3.44
CA THR A 104 10.97 17.40 -4.26
C THR A 104 10.27 17.04 -5.55
N ALA A 105 11.04 16.72 -6.60
CA ALA A 105 10.48 16.20 -7.85
C ALA A 105 9.67 14.91 -7.66
N SER A 106 10.07 14.10 -6.67
CA SER A 106 9.45 12.82 -6.31
C SER A 106 8.14 12.92 -5.52
N PHE A 107 7.64 14.11 -5.16
CA PHE A 107 6.36 14.23 -4.44
C PHE A 107 5.26 13.41 -5.11
N GLY A 108 4.59 12.59 -4.31
CA GLY A 108 3.50 11.74 -4.79
C GLY A 108 3.95 10.52 -5.59
N ALA A 109 5.24 10.28 -5.80
CA ALA A 109 5.76 9.04 -6.37
C ALA A 109 6.23 8.10 -5.27
N ILE A 110 6.10 6.78 -5.51
CA ILE A 110 6.68 5.72 -4.70
C ILE A 110 8.01 5.33 -5.34
N THR A 111 9.10 5.50 -4.61
CA THR A 111 10.45 5.26 -5.13
C THR A 111 11.16 4.10 -4.42
N SER A 112 10.45 3.39 -3.55
CA SER A 112 11.00 2.30 -2.75
C SER A 112 10.02 1.14 -2.61
N VAL A 113 10.58 -0.02 -2.25
CA VAL A 113 9.85 -1.16 -1.73
C VAL A 113 9.86 -1.14 -0.21
N ILE A 114 8.99 -1.92 0.43
CA ILE A 114 8.89 -1.99 1.91
C ILE A 114 10.20 -2.52 2.51
N ASN A 115 10.78 -3.56 1.90
CA ASN A 115 12.00 -4.17 2.39
C ASN A 115 13.17 -3.82 1.47
N THR A 116 14.03 -2.92 1.92
CA THR A 116 15.17 -2.42 1.14
C THR A 116 16.52 -3.02 1.58
N THR A 117 16.55 -3.75 2.70
CA THR A 117 17.81 -4.16 3.36
C THR A 117 17.80 -5.59 3.92
N GLY A 118 16.64 -6.25 3.96
CA GLY A 118 16.46 -7.54 4.63
C GLY A 118 16.45 -8.70 3.66
N LEU A 119 17.12 -9.78 4.07
CA LEU A 119 17.01 -11.10 3.44
C LEU A 119 15.86 -11.92 4.04
N VAL A 120 15.11 -11.40 4.99
CA VAL A 120 14.01 -12.11 5.67
C VAL A 120 12.88 -11.14 6.03
N GLY A 121 11.69 -11.70 6.27
CA GLY A 121 10.53 -10.95 6.75
C GLY A 121 9.63 -10.43 5.63
N THR A 122 8.77 -9.47 5.97
CA THR A 122 7.77 -8.92 5.05
C THR A 122 8.42 -8.04 3.99
N GLY A 123 7.95 -8.16 2.75
CA GLY A 123 8.36 -7.28 1.65
C GLY A 123 9.63 -7.72 0.92
N THR A 124 10.19 -8.88 1.27
CA THR A 124 11.36 -9.44 0.58
C THR A 124 11.00 -9.89 -0.85
N PRO A 125 11.99 -9.93 -1.75
CA PRO A 125 11.87 -10.67 -3.01
C PRO A 125 11.58 -12.16 -2.74
N ARG A 126 11.09 -12.90 -3.75
CA ARG A 126 10.87 -14.35 -3.60
C ARG A 126 12.16 -15.04 -3.19
N GLN A 127 12.07 -15.82 -2.11
CA GLN A 127 13.15 -16.66 -1.60
C GLN A 127 12.64 -18.08 -1.46
N MET A 128 13.48 -19.04 -1.84
CA MET A 128 13.16 -20.46 -1.75
C MET A 128 14.28 -21.19 -1.02
N GLU A 129 13.91 -21.97 -0.01
CA GLU A 129 14.82 -22.71 0.83
C GLU A 129 14.48 -24.20 0.80
N PHE A 130 15.51 -25.03 0.84
CA PHE A 130 15.39 -26.48 0.78
C PHE A 130 16.22 -27.12 1.88
N ALA A 131 15.64 -28.11 2.56
CA ALA A 131 16.32 -28.87 3.59
C ALA A 131 16.06 -30.37 3.43
N LEU A 132 17.09 -31.15 3.77
CA LEU A 132 17.05 -32.61 3.84
C LEU A 132 17.49 -33.06 5.23
N ARG A 133 16.72 -33.97 5.84
CA ARG A 133 17.07 -34.60 7.11
C ARG A 133 16.94 -36.11 6.99
N LEU A 134 17.93 -36.84 7.51
CA LEU A 134 17.91 -38.30 7.63
C LEU A 134 17.67 -38.69 9.10
N ASN A 135 16.69 -39.57 9.32
CA ASN A 135 16.39 -40.18 10.61
C ASN A 135 16.76 -41.67 10.55
N PHE A 136 17.37 -42.21 11.61
CA PHE A 136 17.96 -43.57 11.66
C PHE A 136 17.76 -44.27 13.01
#